data_AF-A0A7C5B9I8-F1
#
_entry.id   AF-A0A7C5B9I8-F1
#
_cell.length_a   1.000
_cell.length_b   1.000
_cell.length_c   1.000
_cell.angle_alpha   90.00
_cell.angle_beta   90.00
_cell.angle_gamma   90.00
#
_symmetry.space_group_name_H-M   'P 1'
#
loop_
_entity.id
_entity.type
_entity.pdbx_description
1 polymer ?
#
loop_
_entity_poly.entity_id
_entity_poly.type
_entity_poly.pdbx_seq_one_letter_code
_entity_poly.pdbx_strand_id
1 'polypeptide(L)'
;MKSTHELNPQALMPSLNSWNVNVHVMVEITLLPGGSVKNIKIEEKTTLLKILDLLNLPPDIVVIMKNNSPIPLDSIIEDKDKLKIVRVVSGG
;
A
#
# COMPACT_ATOMS: atom_id res chain seq x y z
N MET A 1 2.04 52.82 37.45
CA MET A 1 2.97 51.80 36.92
C MET A 1 2.11 50.75 36.20
N LYS A 2 2.06 50.79 34.86
CA LYS A 2 1.22 49.89 34.05
C LYS A 2 2.09 48.71 33.63
N SER A 3 1.85 47.52 34.20
CA SER A 3 2.45 46.28 33.73
C SER A 3 1.77 45.86 32.44
N THR A 4 2.40 46.16 31.31
CA THR A 4 2.04 45.61 30.00
C THR A 4 2.44 44.14 30.00
N HIS A 5 1.45 43.24 30.13
CA HIS A 5 1.60 41.84 29.79
C HIS A 5 1.82 41.76 28.28
N GLU A 6 3.04 41.46 27.86
CA GLU A 6 3.36 41.14 26.47
C GLU A 6 2.61 39.85 26.09
N LEU A 7 1.60 39.99 25.24
CA LEU A 7 0.88 38.87 24.65
C LEU A 7 1.84 38.11 23.74
N ASN A 8 2.16 36.87 24.11
CA ASN A 8 2.96 35.95 23.31
C ASN A 8 2.24 35.67 21.96
N PRO A 9 2.78 36.09 20.80
CA PRO A 9 2.14 35.87 19.50
C PRO A 9 2.18 34.40 19.04
N GLN A 10 2.88 33.51 19.76
CA GLN A 10 2.99 32.09 19.40
C GLN A 10 1.78 31.23 19.82
N ALA A 11 0.78 31.79 20.51
CA ALA A 11 -0.41 31.06 20.94
C ALA A 11 -1.50 30.92 19.84
N LEU A 12 -1.28 31.43 18.63
CA LEU A 12 -2.27 31.44 17.54
C LEU A 12 -2.06 30.38 16.46
N MET A 13 -1.26 29.33 16.71
CA MET A 13 -1.18 28.20 15.78
C MET A 13 -2.03 27.04 16.29
N PRO A 14 -3.30 26.88 15.85
CA PRO A 14 -3.96 25.60 15.97
C PRO A 14 -3.16 24.58 15.14
N SER A 15 -2.66 23.55 15.80
CA SER A 15 -2.00 22.41 15.16
C SER A 15 -2.87 21.92 14.00
N LEU A 16 -2.37 22.00 12.78
CA LEU A 16 -3.03 21.50 11.58
C LEU A 16 -3.49 20.07 11.82
N ASN A 17 -4.81 19.91 11.93
CA ASN A 17 -5.48 18.63 12.06
C ASN A 17 -5.10 17.80 10.83
N SER A 18 -4.31 16.75 10.99
CA SER A 18 -4.21 15.69 9.98
C SER A 18 -5.54 14.96 9.97
N TRP A 19 -6.41 15.27 9.01
CA TRP A 19 -7.55 14.43 8.71
C TRP A 19 -6.97 13.14 8.13
N ASN A 20 -7.10 12.03 8.87
CA ASN A 20 -6.74 10.70 8.39
C ASN A 20 -7.73 10.28 7.30
N VAL A 21 -7.56 10.83 6.09
CA VAL A 21 -8.30 10.39 4.91
C VAL A 21 -7.74 9.03 4.53
N ASN A 22 -8.47 7.97 4.87
CA ASN A 22 -8.10 6.60 4.47
C ASN A 22 -8.47 6.42 3.00
N VAL A 23 -7.59 6.87 2.11
CA VAL A 23 -7.73 6.63 0.68
C VAL A 23 -7.43 5.17 0.40
N HIS A 24 -8.34 4.53 -0.31
CA HIS A 24 -8.20 3.14 -0.72
C HIS A 24 -8.19 3.04 -2.23
N VAL A 25 -7.41 2.11 -2.75
CA VAL A 25 -7.32 1.78 -4.17
C VAL A 25 -7.79 0.34 -4.39
N MET A 26 -8.27 0.06 -5.60
CA MET A 26 -8.65 -1.31 -5.97
C MET A 26 -7.62 -1.91 -6.91
N VAL A 27 -7.27 -3.17 -6.67
CA VAL A 27 -6.34 -3.92 -7.52
C VAL A 27 -6.86 -5.30 -7.87
N GLU A 28 -6.56 -5.71 -9.09
CA GLU A 28 -6.89 -7.02 -9.64
C GLU A 28 -5.66 -7.93 -9.53
N ILE A 29 -5.82 -9.05 -8.84
CA ILE A 29 -4.74 -10.01 -8.58
C ILE A 29 -5.12 -11.34 -9.21
N THR A 30 -4.27 -11.81 -10.11
CA THR A 30 -4.36 -13.16 -10.70
C THR A 30 -3.34 -14.07 -10.02
N LEU A 31 -3.80 -15.15 -9.39
CA LEU A 31 -2.92 -16.15 -8.78
C LEU A 31 -2.67 -17.33 -9.74
N LEU A 32 -1.40 -17.68 -9.90
CA LEU A 32 -0.92 -18.78 -10.72
C LEU A 32 -0.02 -19.73 -9.89
N PRO A 33 -0.04 -21.05 -10.13
CA PRO A 33 -0.95 -21.76 -11.03
C PRO A 33 -2.39 -21.79 -10.46
N GLY A 34 -3.41 -21.77 -11.33
CA GLY A 34 -4.83 -21.85 -10.94
C GLY A 34 -5.73 -20.80 -11.59
N GLY A 35 -5.17 -19.67 -12.04
CA GLY A 35 -5.91 -18.65 -12.79
C GLY A 35 -6.99 -17.92 -11.99
N SER A 36 -6.96 -18.02 -10.66
CA SER A 36 -7.95 -17.37 -9.80
C SER A 36 -7.73 -15.86 -9.78
N VAL A 37 -8.77 -15.09 -10.09
CA VAL A 37 -8.74 -13.63 -10.08
C VAL A 37 -9.44 -13.12 -8.81
N LYS A 38 -8.80 -12.19 -8.10
CA LYS A 38 -9.34 -11.53 -6.91
C LYS A 38 -9.19 -10.02 -7.07
N ASN A 39 -10.27 -9.30 -6.80
CA ASN A 39 -10.22 -7.85 -6.63
C ASN A 39 -10.12 -7.55 -5.13
N ILE A 40 -9.05 -6.87 -4.72
CA ILE A 40 -8.86 -6.47 -3.32
C ILE A 40 -8.83 -4.95 -3.21
N LYS A 41 -9.36 -4.45 -2.09
CA LYS A 41 -9.29 -3.05 -1.71
C LYS A 41 -8.16 -2.90 -0.70
N ILE A 42 -7.19 -2.04 -1.01
CA ILE A 42 -6.01 -1.79 -0.17
C ILE A 42 -5.88 -0.30 0.09
N GLU A 43 -5.10 0.08 1.10
CA GLU A 43 -4.78 1.48 1.34
C GLU A 43 -3.91 2.03 0.20
N GLU A 44 -4.05 3.32 -0.10
CA GLU A 44 -3.15 3.98 -1.03
C GLU A 44 -1.70 3.88 -0.52
N LYS A 45 -0.74 3.79 -1.45
CA LYS A 45 0.70 3.67 -1.14
C LYS A 45 1.09 2.37 -0.43
N THR A 46 0.23 1.35 -0.49
CA THR A 46 0.54 0.00 -0.01
C THR A 46 1.60 -0.65 -0.91
N THR A 47 2.51 -1.40 -0.29
CA THR A 47 3.54 -2.19 -0.98
C THR A 47 3.07 -3.60 -1.30
N LEU A 48 3.72 -4.24 -2.28
CA LEU A 48 3.45 -5.64 -2.60
C LEU A 48 3.66 -6.59 -1.41
N LEU A 49 4.66 -6.33 -0.56
CA LEU A 49 4.86 -7.11 0.69
C LEU A 49 3.60 -7.14 1.55
N LYS A 50 2.92 -5.99 1.70
CA LYS A 50 1.71 -5.92 2.51
C LYS A 50 0.53 -6.62 1.85
N ILE A 51 0.46 -6.61 0.53
CA ILE A 51 -0.55 -7.37 -0.22
C ILE A 51 -0.35 -8.87 -0.04
N LEU A 52 0.90 -9.35 -0.09
CA LEU A 52 1.21 -10.75 0.15
C LEU A 52 0.82 -11.19 1.57
N ASP A 53 1.08 -10.36 2.57
CA ASP A 53 0.65 -10.54 3.96
C ASP A 53 -0.88 -10.69 4.07
N LEU A 54 -1.64 -9.81 3.41
CA LEU A 54 -3.12 -9.88 3.35
C LEU A 54 -3.63 -11.15 2.64
N LEU A 55 -2.89 -11.65 1.66
CA LEU A 55 -3.20 -12.88 0.94
C LEU A 55 -2.68 -14.14 1.65
N ASN A 56 -1.98 -13.99 2.78
CA ASN A 56 -1.30 -15.05 3.51
C ASN A 56 -0.34 -15.86 2.61
N LEU A 57 0.39 -15.17 1.73
CA LEU A 57 1.34 -15.74 0.79
C LEU A 57 2.78 -15.40 1.20
N PRO A 58 3.70 -16.38 1.28
CA PRO A 58 5.10 -16.10 1.59
C PRO A 58 5.80 -15.43 0.39
N PRO A 59 6.58 -14.35 0.60
CA PRO A 59 7.29 -13.65 -0.47
C PRO A 59 8.37 -14.51 -1.13
N ASP A 60 8.97 -15.44 -0.39
CA ASP A 60 10.10 -16.26 -0.86
C ASP A 60 9.73 -17.28 -1.94
N ILE A 61 8.43 -17.56 -2.09
CA ILE A 61 7.92 -18.58 -3.02
C ILE A 61 7.05 -17.99 -4.13
N VAL A 62 7.05 -16.66 -4.30
CA VAL A 62 6.21 -15.99 -5.29
C VAL A 62 7.01 -14.99 -6.13
N VAL A 63 6.64 -14.91 -7.40
CA VAL A 63 7.10 -13.87 -8.32
C VAL A 63 5.90 -13.02 -8.68
N ILE A 64 6.00 -11.71 -8.45
CA ILE A 64 4.92 -10.77 -8.78
C ILE A 64 5.27 -10.05 -10.07
N MET A 65 4.31 -10.00 -10.99
CA MET A 65 4.45 -9.36 -12.28
C MET A 65 3.37 -8.30 -12.50
N LYS A 66 3.78 -7.16 -13.04
CA LYS A 66 2.91 -6.09 -13.58
C LYS A 66 3.27 -5.91 -15.05
N ASN A 67 2.26 -5.83 -15.93
CA ASN A 67 2.48 -5.70 -17.38
C ASN A 67 3.45 -6.76 -17.96
N ASN A 68 3.32 -8.01 -17.50
CA ASN A 68 4.14 -9.14 -17.94
C ASN A 68 5.65 -9.02 -17.64
N SER A 69 6.04 -8.11 -16.74
CA SER A 69 7.40 -7.97 -16.23
C SER A 69 7.41 -8.14 -14.71
N PRO A 70 8.41 -8.82 -14.13
CA PRO A 70 8.55 -8.91 -12.68
C PRO A 70 8.81 -7.52 -12.09
N ILE A 71 8.19 -7.23 -10.94
CA ILE A 71 8.38 -5.96 -10.21
C ILE A 71 8.91 -6.21 -8.79
N PRO A 72 9.73 -5.30 -8.24
CA PRO A 72 10.24 -5.41 -6.87
C PRO A 72 9.12 -5.44 -5.82
N LEU A 73 9.30 -6.16 -4.71
CA LEU A 73 8.30 -6.29 -3.64
C LEU A 73 8.07 -5.00 -2.83
N ASP A 74 9.01 -4.07 -2.91
CA ASP A 74 8.95 -2.71 -2.37
C ASP A 74 8.22 -1.73 -3.29
N SER A 75 7.79 -2.17 -4.48
CA SER A 75 7.01 -1.33 -5.39
C SER A 75 5.68 -0.90 -4.77
N ILE A 76 5.35 0.37 -4.98
CA ILE A 76 4.06 0.94 -4.61
C ILE A 76 3.01 0.51 -5.63
N ILE A 77 1.83 0.16 -5.12
CA ILE A 77 0.69 -0.24 -5.93
C ILE A 77 -0.25 0.93 -6.20
N GLU A 78 -0.68 1.03 -7.45
CA GLU A 78 -1.55 2.07 -7.97
C GLU A 78 -3.00 1.57 -8.15
N ASP A 79 -3.95 2.51 -8.22
CA ASP A 79 -5.34 2.16 -8.48
C ASP A 79 -5.50 1.49 -9.85
N LYS A 80 -6.29 0.41 -9.87
CA LYS A 80 -6.57 -0.46 -11.02
C LYS A 80 -5.36 -1.23 -11.56
N ASP A 81 -4.30 -1.33 -10.77
CA ASP A 81 -3.18 -2.21 -11.13
C ASP A 81 -3.64 -3.67 -11.28
N LYS A 82 -3.04 -4.31 -12.28
CA LYS A 82 -3.23 -5.73 -12.60
C LYS A 82 -1.95 -6.48 -12.27
N LEU A 83 -2.01 -7.28 -11.22
CA LEU A 83 -0.88 -8.04 -10.71
C LEU A 83 -1.08 -9.52 -11.02
N LYS A 84 -0.02 -10.18 -11.50
CA LYS A 84 0.04 -11.63 -11.58
C LYS A 84 0.99 -12.12 -10.50
N ILE A 85 0.49 -12.97 -9.61
CA ILE A 85 1.30 -13.62 -8.58
C ILE A 85 1.52 -15.06 -9.02
N VAL A 86 2.77 -15.39 -9.35
CA VAL A 86 3.18 -16.72 -9.79
C VAL A 86 3.87 -17.42 -8.62
N ARG A 87 3.24 -18.47 -8.10
CA ARG A 87 3.85 -19.31 -7.07
C ARG A 87 4.91 -20.21 -7.72
N VAL A 88 6.14 -20.07 -7.26
CA VAL A 88 7.24 -20.93 -7.65
C VAL A 88 7.10 -22.23 -6.86
N VAL A 89 6.69 -23.28 -7.55
CA VAL A 89 6.87 -24.64 -7.06
C VAL A 89 8.18 -25.14 -7.64
N SER A 90 9.10 -25.61 -6.80
CA SER A 90 10.29 -26.32 -7.28
C SER A 90 9.79 -27.57 -8.00
N GLY A 91 9.66 -27.48 -9.32
CA GLY A 91 9.44 -28.65 -10.16
C GLY A 91 10.61 -29.60 -9.92
N GLY A 92 10.30 -30.82 -9.52
CA GLY A 92 11.23 -31.93 -9.71
C GLY A 92 11.45 -32.17 -11.20
#